data_AF-A0A7S1WU44-F1
#
_entry.id   AF-A0A7S1WU44-F1
#
_cell.length_a   1.000
_cell.length_b   1.000
_cell.length_c   1.000
_cell.angle_alpha   90.00
_cell.angle_beta   90.00
_cell.angle_gamma   90.00
#
_symmetry.space_group_name_H-M   'P 1'
#
loop_
_entity.id
_entity.type
_entity.pdbx_description
1 polymer ?
#
loop_
_entity_poly.entity_id
_entity_poly.type
_entity_poly.pdbx_seq_one_letter_code
_entity_poly.pdbx_strand_id
1 'polypeptide(L)'
;SPADAEQYRALRERVATQIQEMKVCLEGHEARERERQWLKNQTHGELDDSRLVDGITGSKTIYTRRGEPENDVFGASQKQPKRITFVMDISGSMYTFNRIDRRLQRLQEGAA
;
A
#
# COMPACT_ATOMS: atom_id res chain seq x y z
N SER A 1 24.20 22.86 -7.91
CA SER A 1 24.84 23.44 -9.12
C SER A 1 24.17 22.88 -10.37
N PRO A 2 24.37 23.46 -11.58
CA PRO A 2 23.87 22.87 -12.82
C PRO A 2 24.32 21.42 -13.02
N ALA A 3 25.56 21.09 -12.63
CA ALA A 3 26.08 19.72 -12.67
C ALA A 3 25.34 18.78 -11.72
N ASP A 4 25.05 19.21 -10.49
CA ASP A 4 24.30 18.39 -9.52
C ASP A 4 22.88 18.10 -10.03
N ALA A 5 22.24 19.07 -10.70
CA ALA A 5 20.90 18.92 -11.27
C ALA A 5 20.86 17.93 -12.45
N GLU A 6 21.94 17.87 -13.24
CA GLU A 6 22.09 16.89 -14.31
C GLU A 6 22.34 15.48 -13.76
N GLN A 7 23.21 15.35 -12.75
CA GLN A 7 23.44 14.08 -12.06
C GLN A 7 22.16 13.53 -11.42
N TYR A 8 21.40 14.40 -10.73
CA TYR A 8 20.11 14.03 -10.15
C TYR A 8 19.12 13.56 -11.22
N ARG A 9 19.01 14.27 -12.35
CA ARG A 9 18.13 13.86 -13.46
C ARG A 9 18.51 12.48 -13.98
N ALA A 10 19.80 12.23 -14.21
CA ALA A 10 20.27 10.93 -14.69
C ALA A 10 19.98 9.78 -13.70
N LEU A 11 20.08 10.03 -12.38
CA LEU A 11 19.71 9.04 -11.36
C LEU A 11 18.20 8.78 -11.36
N ARG A 12 17.39 9.84 -11.37
CA ARG A 12 15.93 9.76 -11.35
C ARG A 12 15.36 9.07 -12.59
N GLU A 13 15.94 9.31 -13.76
CA GLU A 13 15.53 8.65 -15.01
C GLU A 13 15.69 7.13 -14.94
N ARG A 14 16.72 6.62 -14.25
CA ARG A 14 16.95 5.17 -14.10
C ARG A 14 15.88 4.47 -13.27
N VAL A 15 15.23 5.20 -12.37
CA VAL A 15 14.20 4.67 -11.44
C VAL A 15 12.78 5.16 -11.76
N ALA A 16 12.59 5.84 -12.89
CA ALA A 16 11.31 6.48 -13.23
C ALA A 16 10.14 5.48 -13.29
N THR A 17 10.38 4.27 -13.82
CA THR A 17 9.37 3.21 -13.87
C THR A 17 8.97 2.75 -12.47
N GLN A 18 9.94 2.49 -11.59
CA GLN A 18 9.71 2.04 -10.22
C GLN A 18 8.98 3.10 -9.39
N ILE A 19 9.30 4.39 -9.59
CA ILE A 19 8.56 5.51 -9.01
C ILE A 19 7.09 5.45 -9.45
N GLN A 20 6.83 5.21 -10.74
CA GLN A 20 5.46 5.16 -11.26
C GLN A 20 4.68 3.95 -10.72
N GLU A 21 5.30 2.78 -10.67
CA GLU A 21 4.70 1.57 -10.08
C GLU A 21 4.33 1.79 -8.60
N MET A 22 5.24 2.42 -7.84
CA MET A 22 4.99 2.73 -6.43
C MET A 22 3.84 3.72 -6.27
N LYS A 23 3.73 4.75 -7.12
CA LYS A 23 2.58 5.67 -7.13
C LYS A 23 1.26 4.93 -7.34
N VAL A 24 1.19 4.09 -8.38
CA VAL A 24 -0.02 3.30 -8.68
C VAL A 24 -0.39 2.40 -7.50
N CYS A 25 0.60 1.77 -6.86
CA CYS A 25 0.38 0.94 -5.69
C CYS A 25 -0.21 1.75 -4.51
N LEU A 26 0.36 2.92 -4.22
CA LEU A 26 -0.11 3.80 -3.14
C LEU A 26 -1.51 4.35 -3.42
N GLU A 27 -1.79 4.78 -4.65
CA GLU A 27 -3.12 5.23 -5.11
C GLU A 27 -4.14 4.10 -5.00
N GLY A 28 -3.78 2.88 -5.42
CA GLY A 28 -4.64 1.71 -5.28
C GLY A 28 -4.94 1.32 -3.83
N HIS A 29 -3.98 1.52 -2.92
CA HIS A 29 -4.20 1.35 -1.49
C HIS A 29 -5.18 2.40 -0.94
N GLU A 30 -4.99 3.68 -1.28
CA GLU A 30 -5.89 4.75 -0.83
C GLU A 30 -7.31 4.57 -1.37
N ALA A 31 -7.46 4.13 -2.63
CA ALA A 31 -8.76 3.83 -3.21
C ALA A 31 -9.49 2.73 -2.44
N ARG A 32 -8.79 1.63 -2.11
CA ARG A 32 -9.35 0.49 -1.35
C ARG A 32 -9.77 0.83 0.07
N GLU A 33 -9.12 1.79 0.72
CA GLU A 33 -9.56 2.25 2.05
C GLU A 33 -10.96 2.88 2.03
N ARG A 34 -11.39 3.40 0.87
CA ARG A 34 -12.70 4.05 0.69
C ARG A 34 -13.75 3.12 0.07
N GLU A 35 -13.39 1.88 -0.28
CA GLU A 35 -14.29 0.94 -0.95
C GLU A 35 -15.27 0.29 0.03
N ARG A 36 -16.56 0.34 -0.34
CA ARG A 36 -17.63 -0.34 0.42
C ARG A 36 -17.56 -1.84 0.20
N GLN A 37 -17.54 -2.58 1.30
CA GLN A 37 -17.54 -4.03 1.30
C GLN A 37 -18.94 -4.59 1.57
N TRP A 38 -19.15 -5.85 1.24
CA TRP A 38 -20.34 -6.58 1.64
C TRP A 38 -20.23 -6.95 3.12
N LEU A 39 -20.97 -6.23 3.96
CA LEU A 39 -21.14 -6.58 5.37
C LEU A 39 -22.10 -7.76 5.44
N LYS A 40 -21.66 -8.87 6.03
CA LYS A 40 -22.44 -10.10 6.21
C LYS A 40 -23.21 -10.09 7.52
N ASN A 41 -24.07 -11.09 7.73
CA ASN A 41 -24.80 -11.29 8.98
C ASN A 41 -25.75 -10.13 9.33
N GLN A 42 -26.35 -9.50 8.33
CA GLN A 42 -27.23 -8.35 8.50
C GLN A 42 -28.67 -8.79 8.65
N THR A 43 -29.48 -7.98 9.33
CA THR A 43 -30.92 -8.23 9.54
C THR A 43 -31.80 -7.70 8.40
N HIS A 44 -31.21 -6.92 7.50
CA HIS A 44 -31.85 -6.36 6.32
C HIS A 44 -30.81 -6.16 5.22
N GLY A 45 -31.26 -6.06 3.97
CA GLY A 45 -30.40 -5.84 2.81
C GLY A 45 -30.71 -6.82 1.69
N GLU A 46 -29.68 -7.22 0.94
CA GLU A 46 -29.77 -8.26 -0.08
C GLU A 46 -29.61 -9.63 0.58
N LEU A 47 -30.40 -10.62 0.17
CA LEU A 47 -30.34 -11.97 0.74
C LEU A 47 -28.96 -12.59 0.48
N ASP A 48 -28.34 -13.15 1.50
CA ASP A 48 -27.10 -13.92 1.36
C ASP A 48 -27.47 -15.37 1.00
N ASP A 49 -27.32 -15.74 -0.27
CA ASP A 49 -27.64 -17.09 -0.76
C ASP A 49 -26.86 -18.18 0.01
N SER A 50 -25.69 -17.86 0.56
CA SER A 50 -24.92 -18.80 1.39
C SER A 50 -25.56 -19.09 2.75
N ARG A 51 -26.55 -18.28 3.18
CA ARG A 51 -27.26 -18.39 4.46
C ARG A 51 -28.74 -18.77 4.33
N LEU A 52 -29.17 -19.27 3.18
CA LEU A 52 -30.56 -19.72 2.98
C LEU A 52 -31.00 -20.77 4.01
N VAL A 53 -30.12 -21.73 4.34
CA VAL A 53 -30.40 -22.76 5.35
C VAL A 53 -30.62 -22.13 6.74
N ASP A 54 -29.81 -21.14 7.10
CA ASP A 54 -29.97 -20.39 8.36
C ASP A 54 -31.30 -19.62 8.39
N GLY A 55 -31.76 -19.13 7.23
CA GLY A 55 -33.05 -18.47 7.11
C GLY A 55 -34.22 -19.42 7.36
N ILE A 56 -34.15 -20.64 6.81
CA ILE A 56 -35.15 -21.69 7.03
C ILE A 56 -35.22 -22.09 8.50
N THR A 57 -34.09 -22.09 9.20
CA THR A 57 -34.03 -22.38 10.65
C THR A 57 -34.39 -21.19 11.54
N GLY A 58 -34.79 -20.05 10.94
CA GLY A 58 -35.32 -18.88 11.65
C GLY A 58 -34.31 -17.79 11.98
N SER A 59 -33.09 -17.87 11.45
CA SER A 59 -32.10 -16.80 11.61
C SER A 59 -32.55 -15.52 10.91
N LYS A 60 -32.44 -14.40 11.60
CA LYS A 60 -32.71 -13.06 11.04
C LYS A 60 -31.49 -12.45 10.36
N THR A 61 -30.28 -12.99 10.57
CA THR A 61 -29.01 -12.42 10.11
C THR A 61 -28.57 -12.98 8.76
N ILE A 62 -29.50 -13.14 7.82
CA ILE A 62 -29.28 -13.80 6.52
C ILE A 62 -29.07 -12.83 5.37
N TYR A 63 -28.88 -11.54 5.65
CA TYR A 63 -28.71 -10.52 4.63
C TYR A 63 -27.26 -10.01 4.58
N THR A 64 -26.90 -9.42 3.45
CA THR A 64 -25.71 -8.61 3.27
C THR A 64 -26.08 -7.18 2.87
N ARG A 65 -25.20 -6.22 3.17
CA ARG A 65 -25.34 -4.84 2.71
C ARG A 65 -24.00 -4.23 2.33
N ARG A 66 -24.00 -3.30 1.38
CA ARG A 66 -22.81 -2.47 1.12
C ARG A 66 -22.61 -1.48 2.27
N GLY A 67 -21.47 -1.55 2.93
CA GLY A 67 -21.11 -0.64 4.01
C GLY A 67 -19.61 -0.41 4.06
N GLU A 68 -19.18 0.53 4.89
CA GLU A 68 -17.77 0.61 5.25
C GLU A 68 -17.39 -0.68 5.99
N PRO A 69 -16.23 -1.29 5.67
CA PRO A 69 -15.76 -2.46 6.39
C PRO A 69 -15.71 -2.17 7.89
N GLU A 70 -16.20 -3.12 8.70
CA GLU A 70 -16.00 -3.03 10.15
C GLU A 70 -14.49 -3.04 10.43
N ASN A 71 -14.03 -2.04 11.18
CA ASN A 71 -12.60 -1.80 11.45
C ASN A 71 -11.93 -2.89 12.31
N ASP A 72 -12.63 -3.98 12.63
CA ASP A 72 -12.26 -4.97 13.64
C ASP A 72 -11.95 -6.35 13.03
N VAL A 73 -10.96 -6.38 12.14
CA VAL A 73 -10.19 -7.60 11.91
C VAL A 73 -8.77 -7.36 12.41
N PHE A 74 -8.23 -8.30 13.18
CA PHE A 74 -6.87 -8.32 13.72
C PHE A 74 -5.85 -7.78 12.70
N GLY A 75 -5.21 -6.65 13.00
CA GLY A 75 -4.36 -5.91 12.05
C GLY A 75 -4.89 -4.52 11.67
N ALA A 76 -5.48 -3.80 12.65
CA ALA A 76 -6.01 -2.44 12.61
C ALA A 76 -5.71 -1.65 11.32
N SER A 77 -6.78 -1.25 10.62
CA SER A 77 -6.71 -0.27 9.53
C SER A 77 -5.92 0.96 10.04
N GLN A 78 -4.90 1.37 9.29
CA GLN A 78 -4.01 2.45 9.71
C GLN A 78 -4.78 3.78 9.64
N LYS A 79 -5.33 4.22 10.78
CA LYS A 79 -6.16 5.44 10.87
C LYS A 79 -5.36 6.74 10.78
N GLN A 80 -4.06 6.69 11.01
CA GLN A 80 -3.18 7.85 11.01
C GLN A 80 -2.29 7.90 9.76
N PRO A 81 -1.91 9.09 9.26
CA PRO A 81 -0.99 9.20 8.14
C PRO A 81 0.30 8.40 8.37
N LYS A 82 0.73 7.61 7.37
CA LYS A 82 1.99 6.86 7.44
C LYS A 82 3.17 7.84 7.46
N ARG A 83 3.94 7.85 8.55
CA ARG A 83 5.18 8.63 8.65
C ARG A 83 6.35 7.76 8.22
N ILE A 84 6.94 8.07 7.07
CA ILE A 84 8.07 7.33 6.50
C ILE A 84 9.35 8.13 6.76
N THR A 85 10.36 7.49 7.35
CA THR A 85 11.70 8.07 7.54
C THR A 85 12.69 7.24 6.73
N PHE A 86 13.45 7.91 5.87
CA PHE A 86 14.54 7.27 5.12
C PHE A 86 15.84 7.46 5.87
N VAL A 87 16.50 6.35 6.22
CA VAL A 87 17.82 6.33 6.84
C VAL A 87 18.80 5.76 5.83
N MET A 88 19.83 6.52 5.50
CA MET A 88 20.81 6.18 4.47
C MET A 88 22.18 5.99 5.10
N ASP A 89 22.87 4.89 4.76
CA ASP A 89 24.26 4.69 5.15
C ASP A 89 25.18 5.55 4.26
N ILE A 90 26.02 6.37 4.90
CA ILE A 90 27.02 7.23 4.25
C ILE A 90 28.45 6.88 4.70
N SER A 91 28.64 5.69 5.27
CA SER A 91 29.94 5.21 5.72
C SER A 91 30.91 4.95 4.54
N GLY A 92 32.21 4.91 4.83
CA GLY A 92 33.23 4.62 3.80
C GLY A 92 33.06 3.26 3.12
N SER A 93 32.37 2.31 3.77
CA SER A 93 32.06 1.00 3.18
C SER A 93 31.22 1.13 1.90
N MET A 94 30.34 2.14 1.84
CA MET A 94 29.51 2.42 0.67
C MET A 94 30.37 2.73 -0.55
N TYR A 95 31.43 3.53 -0.39
CA TYR A 95 32.39 3.81 -1.45
C TYR A 95 33.24 2.59 -1.81
N THR A 96 33.82 1.93 -0.80
CA THR A 96 34.73 0.78 -1.00
C THR A 96 34.07 -0.36 -1.78
N PHE A 97 32.82 -0.70 -1.44
CA PHE A 97 32.10 -1.79 -2.08
C PHE A 97 31.35 -1.40 -3.35
N ASN A 98 31.24 -0.10 -3.67
CA ASN A 98 30.52 0.36 -4.85
C ASN A 98 31.06 -0.23 -6.16
N ARG A 99 32.37 -0.49 -6.24
CA ARG A 99 32.98 -1.14 -7.41
C ARG A 99 32.50 -2.59 -7.61
N ILE A 100 32.13 -3.27 -6.54
CA ILE A 100 31.75 -4.69 -6.56
C ILE A 100 30.25 -4.83 -6.82
N ASP A 101 29.42 -4.17 -6.01
CA ASP A 101 27.97 -4.38 -6.01
C ASP A 101 27.14 -3.14 -6.33
N ARG A 102 27.82 -2.02 -6.62
CA ARG A 102 27.18 -0.73 -6.93
C ARG A 102 26.28 -0.22 -5.81
N ARG A 103 26.51 -0.58 -4.53
CA ARG A 103 25.63 -0.19 -3.42
C ARG A 103 25.47 1.31 -3.24
N LEU A 104 26.53 2.11 -3.42
CA LEU A 104 26.45 3.57 -3.33
C LEU A 104 25.64 4.13 -4.51
N GLN A 105 25.88 3.64 -5.72
CA GLN A 105 25.10 4.02 -6.90
C GLN A 105 23.61 3.67 -6.71
N ARG A 106 23.29 2.46 -6.23
CA ARG A 106 21.91 2.04 -5.95
C ARG A 106 21.25 2.86 -4.85
N LEU A 107 22.01 3.23 -3.80
CA LEU A 107 21.53 4.12 -2.76
C LEU A 107 21.22 5.52 -3.32
N GLN A 108 22.07 6.05 -4.20
CA GLN A 108 21.83 7.32 -4.89
C GLN A 108 20.61 7.26 -5.79
N GLU A 109 20.40 6.14 -6.51
CA GLU A 109 19.21 5.92 -7.34
C GLU A 109 17.92 5.85 -6.49
N GLY A 110 17.97 5.25 -5.29
CA GLY A 110 16.84 5.23 -4.36
C GLY A 110 16.58 6.56 -3.64
N ALA A 111 17.58 7.45 -3.60
CA ALA A 111 17.49 8.76 -2.97
C ALA A 111 17.13 9.89 -3.97
N ALA A 112 17.20 9.62 -5.28
CA ALA A 112 16.91 10.57 -6.35
C ALA A 112 15.41 10.61 -6.68
#